data_AF-A0A2G6CC97-F1
#
_entry.id   AF-A0A2G6CC97-F1
#
_cell.length_a   1.000
_cell.length_b   1.000
_cell.length_c   1.000
_cell.angle_alpha   90.00
_cell.angle_beta   90.00
_cell.angle_gamma   90.00
#
_symmetry.space_group_name_H-M   'P 1'
#
loop_
_entity.id
_entity.type
_entity.pdbx_description
1 polymer ?
#
loop_
_entity_poly.entity_id
_entity_poly.type
_entity_poly.pdbx_seq_one_letter_code
_entity_poly.pdbx_strand_id
1 'polypeptide(L)'
;MQEDTQQEMEQEKARASAWFAELRDTIVAAFEALEDSHDSGPLSDLPAGRFDVTPTTRQSEDGSDAGGGLMSVMRGGRVFEKVGVNISTV
;
A
#
# COMPACT_ATOMS: atom_id res chain seq x y z
N MET A 1 8.48 25.47 -24.19
CA MET A 1 8.98 24.15 -24.61
C MET A 1 9.66 23.37 -23.48
N GLN A 2 10.72 23.86 -22.83
CA GLN A 2 11.35 23.10 -21.71
C GLN A 2 10.49 23.04 -20.43
N GLU A 3 9.80 24.14 -20.08
CA GLU A 3 8.88 24.16 -18.93
C GLU A 3 7.62 23.30 -19.16
N ASP A 4 7.08 23.30 -20.38
CA ASP A 4 5.88 22.52 -20.73
C ASP A 4 6.12 21.00 -20.55
N THR A 5 7.31 20.51 -20.95
CA THR A 5 7.67 19.09 -20.79
C THR A 5 7.87 18.68 -19.33
N GLN A 6 8.39 19.59 -18.50
CA GLN A 6 8.54 19.33 -17.06
C GLN A 6 7.17 19.21 -16.38
N GLN A 7 6.24 20.13 -16.70
CA GLN A 7 4.88 20.10 -16.18
C GLN A 7 4.13 18.84 -16.62
N GLU A 8 4.28 18.42 -17.87
CA GLU A 8 3.69 17.17 -18.38
C GLU A 8 4.23 15.95 -17.61
N MET A 9 5.54 15.88 -17.36
CA MET A 9 6.13 14.79 -16.59
C MET A 9 5.63 14.75 -15.14
N GLU A 10 5.45 15.90 -14.50
CA GLU A 10 4.90 15.98 -13.14
C GLU A 10 3.44 15.49 -13.07
N GLN A 11 2.62 15.84 -14.07
CA GLN A 11 1.24 15.36 -14.17
C GLN A 11 1.19 13.84 -14.36
N GLU A 12 2.07 13.29 -15.20
CA GLU A 12 2.12 11.85 -15.44
C GLU A 12 2.60 11.06 -14.21
N LYS A 13 3.58 11.61 -13.47
CA LYS A 13 3.99 11.05 -12.17
C LYS A 13 2.83 11.06 -11.18
N ALA A 14 2.12 12.18 -11.04
CA ALA A 14 0.98 12.28 -10.14
C ALA A 14 -0.13 11.27 -10.49
N ARG A 15 -0.44 11.12 -11.79
CA ARG A 15 -1.41 10.13 -12.28
C ARG A 15 -0.99 8.70 -11.95
N ALA A 16 0.28 8.36 -12.19
CA ALA A 16 0.80 7.04 -11.87
C ALA A 16 0.75 6.77 -10.35
N SER A 17 1.16 7.73 -9.52
CA SER A 17 1.13 7.61 -8.06
C SER A 17 -0.29 7.36 -7.53
N ALA A 18 -1.28 8.09 -8.03
CA ALA A 18 -2.69 7.89 -7.67
C ALA A 18 -3.16 6.49 -8.06
N TRP A 19 -2.87 6.05 -9.29
CA TRP A 19 -3.25 4.73 -9.77
C TRP A 19 -2.64 3.58 -8.94
N PHE A 20 -1.36 3.70 -8.55
CA PHE A 20 -0.73 2.70 -7.68
C PHE A 20 -1.34 2.68 -6.27
N ALA A 21 -1.77 3.82 -5.75
CA ALA A 21 -2.50 3.87 -4.48
C ALA A 21 -3.84 3.13 -4.56
N GLU A 22 -4.62 3.37 -5.61
CA GLU A 22 -5.89 2.66 -5.86
C GLU A 22 -5.69 1.15 -6.02
N LEU A 23 -4.64 0.73 -6.73
CA LEU A 23 -4.30 -0.68 -6.87
C LEU A 23 -3.95 -1.32 -5.51
N ARG A 24 -3.17 -0.62 -4.68
CA ARG A 24 -2.84 -1.08 -3.32
C ARG A 24 -4.11 -1.23 -2.47
N ASP A 25 -5.01 -0.27 -2.52
CA ASP A 25 -6.29 -0.34 -1.79
C ASP A 25 -7.14 -1.53 -2.25
N THR A 26 -7.19 -1.77 -3.56
CA THR A 26 -7.89 -2.93 -4.15
C THR A 26 -7.31 -4.25 -3.65
N ILE A 27 -5.98 -4.37 -3.62
CA ILE A 27 -5.30 -5.60 -3.15
C ILE A 27 -5.51 -5.79 -1.64
N VAL A 28 -5.41 -4.72 -0.85
CA VAL A 28 -5.69 -4.75 0.60
C VAL A 28 -7.11 -5.25 0.86
N ALA A 29 -8.11 -4.67 0.18
CA ALA A 29 -9.50 -5.08 0.33
C ALA A 29 -9.72 -6.56 -0.05
N ALA A 30 -9.04 -7.04 -1.10
CA ALA A 30 -9.14 -8.45 -1.50
C ALA A 30 -8.58 -9.40 -0.43
N PHE A 31 -7.45 -9.06 0.21
CA PHE A 31 -6.90 -9.86 1.31
C PHE A 31 -7.79 -9.85 2.55
N GLU A 32 -8.36 -8.70 2.92
CA GLU A 32 -9.29 -8.61 4.05
C GLU A 32 -10.60 -9.37 3.77
N ALA A 33 -11.09 -9.36 2.53
CA ALA A 33 -12.25 -10.15 2.14
C ALA A 33 -11.99 -11.66 2.24
N LEU A 34 -10.78 -12.12 1.91
CA LEU A 34 -10.39 -13.53 2.10
C LEU A 34 -10.38 -13.91 3.58
N GLU A 35 -9.84 -13.04 4.45
CA GLU A 35 -9.87 -13.22 5.91
C GLU A 35 -11.31 -13.28 6.46
N ASP A 36 -12.20 -12.43 5.96
CA ASP A 36 -13.61 -12.39 6.36
C ASP A 36 -14.39 -13.62 5.90
N SER A 37 -14.09 -14.13 4.71
CA SER A 37 -14.77 -15.29 4.14
C SER A 37 -14.41 -16.61 4.80
N HIS A 38 -13.32 -16.66 5.59
CA HIS A 38 -12.88 -17.85 6.31
C HIS A 38 -13.66 -18.01 7.62
N ASP A 39 -14.91 -18.46 7.49
CA ASP A 39 -15.86 -18.63 8.58
C ASP A 39 -15.87 -20.05 9.19
N SER A 40 -15.11 -20.98 8.61
CA SER A 40 -15.10 -22.38 8.99
C SER A 40 -13.73 -23.03 8.75
N GLY A 41 -13.47 -24.12 9.49
CA GLY A 41 -12.19 -24.82 9.45
C GLY A 41 -11.17 -24.29 10.48
N PRO A 42 -9.90 -24.72 10.40
CA PRO A 42 -8.87 -24.31 11.34
C PRO A 42 -8.76 -22.79 11.44
N LEU A 43 -8.55 -22.26 12.65
CA LEU A 43 -8.34 -20.83 12.93
C LEU A 43 -9.53 -19.91 12.64
N SER A 44 -10.70 -20.44 12.25
CA SER A 44 -11.93 -19.66 12.03
C SER A 44 -12.46 -18.97 13.30
N ASP A 45 -12.04 -19.45 14.48
CA ASP A 45 -12.34 -18.89 15.79
C ASP A 45 -11.48 -17.66 16.17
N LEU A 46 -10.35 -17.45 15.49
CA LEU A 46 -9.54 -16.23 15.67
C LEU A 46 -10.26 -15.02 15.06
N PRO A 47 -9.89 -13.77 15.39
CA PRO A 47 -10.37 -12.60 14.64
C PRO A 47 -9.86 -12.61 13.19
N ALA A 48 -10.66 -12.09 12.25
CA ALA A 48 -10.21 -11.91 10.87
C ALA A 48 -9.05 -10.91 10.81
N GLY A 49 -8.02 -11.23 10.03
CA GLY A 49 -6.86 -10.36 9.85
C GLY A 49 -7.23 -9.02 9.22
N ARG A 50 -6.55 -7.96 9.66
CA ARG A 50 -6.66 -6.60 9.11
C ARG A 50 -5.30 -5.99 8.91
N PHE A 51 -5.18 -5.09 7.93
CA PHE A 51 -3.93 -4.38 7.71
C PHE A 51 -3.74 -3.25 8.72
N ASP A 52 -2.55 -3.18 9.30
CA ASP A 52 -2.03 -1.95 9.87
C ASP A 52 -1.34 -1.14 8.75
N VAL A 53 -1.72 0.12 8.61
CA VAL A 53 -1.28 1.01 7.54
C VAL A 53 -0.49 2.16 8.13
N THR A 54 0.79 2.24 7.77
CA THR A 54 1.72 3.24 8.30
C THR A 54 2.34 4.06 7.17
N PRO A 55 2.25 5.40 7.22
CA PRO A 55 3.02 6.26 6.33
C PRO A 55 4.53 6.05 6.48
N THR A 56 5.25 6.07 5.37
CA THR A 56 6.71 6.01 5.34
C THR A 56 7.28 7.24 4.67
N THR A 57 8.44 7.69 5.16
CA THR A 57 9.18 8.81 4.59
C THR A 57 10.63 8.39 4.39
N ARG A 58 11.23 8.76 3.27
CA ARG A 58 12.66 8.59 3.03
C ARG A 58 13.35 9.94 3.23
N GLN A 59 14.42 9.95 4.02
CA GLN A 59 15.25 11.14 4.20
C GLN A 59 16.43 11.07 3.23
N SER A 60 16.71 12.18 2.53
CA SER A 60 17.97 12.35 1.80
C SER A 60 19.05 12.92 2.72
N GLU A 61 20.32 12.56 2.48
CA GLU A 61 21.48 13.13 3.18
C GLU A 61 21.64 14.64 2.93
N ASP A 62 21.12 15.13 1.79
CA ASP A 62 21.14 16.55 1.40
C ASP A 62 19.86 17.33 1.78
N GLY A 63 18.91 16.68 2.47
CA GLY A 63 17.65 17.28 2.90
C GLY A 63 16.60 17.46 1.81
N SER A 64 16.83 16.98 0.58
CA SER A 64 15.81 16.92 -0.46
C SER A 64 14.74 15.87 -0.15
N ASP A 65 13.54 16.06 -0.73
CA ASP A 65 12.46 15.07 -0.64
C ASP A 65 12.88 13.80 -1.40
N ALA A 66 13.20 12.74 -0.65
CA ALA A 66 13.56 11.44 -1.21
C ALA A 66 12.35 10.51 -1.38
N GLY A 67 11.14 11.06 -1.21
CA GLY A 67 9.89 10.36 -1.37
C GLY A 67 9.43 9.63 -0.10
N GLY A 68 8.48 8.72 -0.29
CA GLY A 68 7.78 8.07 0.81
C GLY A 68 6.69 7.15 0.28
N GLY A 69 5.77 6.75 1.15
CA GLY A 69 4.63 5.96 0.72
C GLY A 69 3.81 5.40 1.87
N LEU A 70 3.17 4.27 1.60
CA LEU A 70 2.34 3.56 2.57
C LEU A 70 2.86 2.14 2.70
N MET A 71 3.17 1.76 3.93
CA MET A 71 3.39 0.38 4.30
C MET A 71 2.10 -0.19 4.85
N SER A 72 1.69 -1.37 4.39
CA SER A 72 0.49 -2.06 4.87
C SER A 72 0.89 -3.46 5.26
N VAL A 73 0.71 -3.84 6.51
CA VAL A 73 1.08 -5.17 7.00
C VAL A 73 -0.06 -5.78 7.80
N MET A 74 -0.41 -7.02 7.46
CA MET A 74 -1.27 -7.88 8.27
C MET A 74 -0.42 -9.01 8.87
N ARG A 75 -0.68 -9.36 10.13
CA ARG A 75 0.00 -10.45 10.85
C ARG A 75 -1.00 -11.20 11.70
N GLY A 76 -0.83 -12.51 11.79
CA GLY A 76 -1.68 -13.37 12.62
C GLY A 76 -3.14 -13.41 12.16
N GLY A 77 -3.37 -13.33 10.84
CA GLY A 77 -4.68 -13.57 10.27
C GLY A 77 -5.08 -15.05 10.34
N ARG A 78 -6.36 -15.32 10.09
CA ARG A 78 -6.93 -16.67 10.00
C ARG A 78 -6.38 -17.43 8.80
N VAL A 79 -6.19 -16.71 7.68
CA VAL A 79 -5.78 -17.27 6.39
C VAL A 79 -4.31 -16.99 6.14
N PHE A 80 -3.87 -15.76 6.43
CA PHE A 80 -2.50 -15.32 6.20
C PHE A 80 -1.75 -15.12 7.51
N GLU A 81 -0.69 -15.93 7.73
CA GLU A 81 0.22 -15.71 8.85
C GLU A 81 0.84 -14.30 8.79
N LYS A 82 1.22 -13.86 7.58
CA LYS A 82 1.71 -12.51 7.32
C LYS A 82 1.60 -12.14 5.84
N VAL A 83 1.16 -10.91 5.57
CA VAL A 83 1.14 -10.33 4.22
C VAL A 83 1.46 -8.83 4.29
N GLY A 84 2.10 -8.30 3.24
CA GLY A 84 2.38 -6.88 3.09
C GLY A 84 2.07 -6.36 1.69
N VAL A 85 1.48 -5.17 1.60
CA VAL A 85 1.11 -4.49 0.34
C VAL A 85 1.56 -3.05 0.45
N ASN A 86 2.64 -2.67 -0.23
CA ASN A 86 3.28 -1.37 -0.03
C ASN A 86 3.32 -0.57 -1.34
N ILE A 87 3.23 0.75 -1.22
CA ILE A 87 3.52 1.67 -2.32
C ILE A 87 4.62 2.65 -1.91
N SER A 88 5.37 3.14 -2.89
CA SER A 88 6.32 4.23 -2.68
C SER A 88 6.37 5.13 -3.90
N THR A 89 6.51 6.43 -3.66
CA THR A 89 6.69 7.49 -4.67
C THR A 89 8.04 8.17 -4.44
N VAL A 90 8.66 8.64 -5.52
CA VAL A 90 9.97 9.32 -5.54
C VAL A 90 9.96 10.49 -6.52
#